data_AF-A0A8C0EF03-F1
#
_entry.id   AF-A0A8C0EF03-F1
#
_cell.length_a   1.000
_cell.length_b   1.000
_cell.length_c   1.000
_cell.angle_alpha   90.00
_cell.angle_beta   90.00
_cell.angle_gamma   90.00
#
_symmetry.space_group_name_H-M   'P 1'
#
loop_
_entity.id
_entity.type
_entity.pdbx_description
1 polymer ?
#
loop_
_entity_poly.entity_id
_entity_poly.type
_entity_poly.pdbx_seq_one_letter_code
_entity_poly.pdbx_strand_id
1 'polypeptide(L)'
;MELKCLLMWLLFGSIKGNKPEKCPTLPRTKFADVTADMYPLGTRLYYECDSGYKRRSGQYLGIRCQSEKEGASWVYKKFECIDEKILLSTAPMTELDFTRKPETKTQSPAPQKRENFSEFHQKDFCGPPKTIPHASLSLNRQYYVGQVLHFKCQSGYNKRSPTSGTRTCKNVDDKIIWTPLDMRCTNDSDKWPPQTIEPGKMVALACSCGVQTPQLSTSILGNNLLGV
;
A
#
# COMPACT_ATOMS: atom_id res chain seq x y z
N MET A 1 11.00 -12.37 56.91
CA MET A 1 12.04 -11.93 55.95
C MET A 1 11.41 -11.81 54.55
N GLU A 2 10.35 -11.01 54.40
CA GLU A 2 9.47 -11.10 53.20
C GLU A 2 9.44 -9.81 52.35
N LEU A 3 9.84 -8.67 52.94
CA LEU A 3 9.72 -7.36 52.26
C LEU A 3 10.81 -7.14 51.20
N LYS A 4 11.98 -7.78 51.36
CA LYS A 4 13.10 -7.66 50.42
C LYS A 4 12.83 -8.39 49.09
N CYS A 5 12.09 -9.50 49.14
CA CYS A 5 11.70 -10.25 47.94
C CYS A 5 10.65 -9.50 47.12
N LEU A 6 9.69 -8.81 47.77
CA LEU A 6 8.68 -8.00 47.08
C LEU A 6 9.29 -6.78 46.35
N LEU A 7 10.31 -6.14 46.94
CA LEU A 7 11.04 -5.03 46.30
C LEU A 7 11.88 -5.48 45.09
N MET A 8 12.30 -6.75 45.03
CA MET A 8 13.04 -7.30 43.89
C MET A 8 12.14 -7.57 42.66
N TRP A 9 10.83 -7.73 42.82
CA TRP A 9 9.92 -7.94 41.67
C TRP A 9 9.57 -6.63 40.95
N LEU A 10 9.63 -5.49 41.63
CA LEU A 10 9.35 -4.18 41.04
C LEU A 10 10.47 -3.68 40.10
N LEU A 11 11.68 -4.24 40.20
CA LEU A 11 12.84 -3.84 39.38
C LEU A 11 13.00 -4.68 38.09
N PHE A 12 12.24 -5.76 37.92
CA PHE A 12 12.22 -6.57 36.70
C PHE A 12 10.94 -6.38 35.88
N GLY A 13 10.36 -5.16 35.92
CA GLY A 13 9.40 -4.72 34.93
C GLY A 13 10.05 -4.75 33.56
N SER A 14 9.96 -5.91 32.89
CA SER A 14 10.46 -6.10 31.54
C SER A 14 9.60 -5.23 30.64
N ILE A 15 10.10 -4.04 30.31
CA ILE A 15 9.54 -3.18 29.26
C ILE A 15 9.74 -3.96 27.97
N LYS A 16 8.80 -4.86 27.68
CA LYS A 16 8.74 -5.60 26.44
C LYS A 16 8.40 -4.57 25.37
N GLY A 17 9.42 -4.00 24.74
CA GLY A 17 9.24 -3.11 23.60
C GLY A 17 8.32 -3.80 22.61
N ASN A 18 7.14 -3.24 22.38
CA ASN A 18 6.15 -3.81 21.47
C ASN A 18 6.75 -3.79 20.07
N LYS A 19 7.21 -4.97 19.62
CA LYS A 19 7.65 -5.13 18.24
C LYS A 19 6.42 -4.97 17.35
N PRO A 20 6.52 -4.23 16.22
CA PRO A 20 5.39 -4.07 15.33
C PRO A 20 4.95 -5.43 14.80
N GLU A 21 3.64 -5.68 14.88
CA GLU A 21 3.04 -6.93 14.41
C GLU A 21 3.15 -7.05 12.89
N LYS A 22 3.54 -8.23 12.42
CA LYS A 22 3.82 -8.50 11.00
C LYS A 22 2.54 -8.92 10.28
N CYS A 23 2.38 -8.41 9.06
CA CYS A 23 1.32 -8.86 8.16
C CYS A 23 1.67 -10.21 7.52
N PRO A 24 0.65 -11.00 7.14
CA PRO A 24 0.86 -12.15 6.27
C PRO A 24 1.42 -11.70 4.91
N THR A 25 2.04 -12.62 4.19
CA THR A 25 2.57 -12.37 2.84
C THR A 25 1.50 -11.74 1.96
N LEU A 26 1.85 -10.64 1.31
CA LEU A 26 0.93 -9.92 0.44
C LEU A 26 0.54 -10.80 -0.75
N PRO A 27 -0.76 -11.04 -1.00
CA PRO A 27 -1.20 -11.76 -2.19
C PRO A 27 -0.71 -11.06 -3.46
N ARG A 28 -0.16 -11.83 -4.40
CA ARG A 28 0.43 -11.28 -5.63
C ARG A 28 -0.64 -10.72 -6.57
N THR A 29 -0.60 -9.42 -6.82
CA THR A 29 -1.37 -8.77 -7.89
C THR A 29 -0.48 -8.68 -9.13
N LYS A 30 -0.86 -9.32 -10.24
CA LYS A 30 -0.08 -9.28 -11.48
C LYS A 30 -0.12 -7.88 -12.10
N PHE A 31 1.00 -7.45 -12.67
CA PHE A 31 1.13 -6.19 -13.42
C PHE A 31 0.72 -4.92 -12.65
N ALA A 32 0.87 -4.96 -11.33
CA ALA A 32 0.62 -3.82 -10.45
C ALA A 32 1.89 -3.45 -9.71
N ASP A 33 2.19 -2.15 -9.69
CA ASP A 33 3.17 -1.58 -8.79
C ASP A 33 2.54 -1.38 -7.41
N VAL A 34 3.31 -1.66 -6.37
CA VAL A 34 2.86 -1.58 -4.97
C VAL A 34 3.75 -0.60 -4.21
N THR A 35 3.14 0.41 -3.61
CA THR A 35 3.79 1.39 -2.74
C THR A 35 3.10 1.44 -1.38
N ALA A 36 3.80 1.91 -0.35
CA ALA A 36 3.21 2.20 0.95
C ALA A 36 3.47 3.67 1.30
N ASP A 37 2.52 4.31 1.98
CA ASP A 37 2.66 5.71 2.39
C ASP A 37 3.63 5.89 3.55
N MET A 38 3.60 4.95 4.49
CA MET A 38 4.30 5.04 5.75
C MET A 38 4.94 3.71 6.12
N TYR A 39 6.14 3.76 6.69
CA TYR A 39 6.94 2.62 7.08
C TYR A 39 7.36 2.76 8.55
N PRO A 40 7.02 1.81 9.43
CA PRO A 40 7.36 1.93 10.84
C PRO A 40 8.87 1.86 11.06
N LEU A 41 9.31 2.43 12.18
CA LEU A 41 10.70 2.35 12.63
C LEU A 41 11.24 0.91 12.59
N GLY A 42 12.48 0.78 12.15
CA GLY A 42 13.16 -0.50 12.01
C GLY A 42 12.87 -1.26 10.71
N THR A 43 11.91 -0.81 9.89
CA THR A 43 11.66 -1.38 8.55
C THR A 43 12.94 -1.37 7.72
N ARG A 44 13.23 -2.48 7.04
CA ARG A 44 14.35 -2.62 6.10
C ARG A 44 13.81 -2.89 4.72
N LEU A 45 14.29 -2.13 3.75
CA LEU A 45 14.02 -2.35 2.33
C LEU A 45 15.33 -2.50 1.58
N TYR A 46 15.28 -3.15 0.43
CA TYR A 46 16.44 -3.37 -0.42
C TYR A 46 16.10 -2.95 -1.85
N TYR A 47 17.00 -2.19 -2.46
CA TYR A 47 16.95 -1.94 -3.90
C TYR A 47 17.58 -3.11 -4.67
N GLU A 48 17.12 -3.28 -5.90
CA GLU A 48 17.63 -4.17 -6.93
C GLU A 48 17.89 -3.31 -8.17
N CYS A 49 19.03 -3.49 -8.83
CA CYS A 49 19.31 -2.79 -10.08
C CYS A 49 18.45 -3.39 -11.21
N ASP A 50 18.00 -2.54 -12.11
CA ASP A 50 17.24 -2.94 -13.28
C ASP A 50 18.13 -3.76 -14.24
N SER A 51 17.49 -4.53 -15.13
CA SER A 51 18.20 -5.36 -16.11
C SER A 51 19.19 -4.54 -16.95
N GLY A 52 20.43 -5.00 -17.07
CA GLY A 52 21.51 -4.31 -17.77
C GLY A 52 22.28 -3.30 -16.91
N TYR A 53 21.93 -3.16 -15.63
CA TYR A 53 22.65 -2.35 -14.65
C TYR A 53 23.12 -3.20 -13.48
N LYS A 54 24.32 -2.90 -12.99
CA LYS A 54 24.91 -3.52 -11.80
C LYS A 54 25.44 -2.50 -10.83
N ARG A 55 25.44 -2.89 -9.57
CA ARG A 55 26.08 -2.16 -8.48
C ARG A 55 27.58 -2.45 -8.48
N ARG A 56 28.42 -1.46 -8.13
CA ARG A 56 29.85 -1.68 -7.85
C ARG A 56 30.05 -2.62 -6.66
N SER A 57 31.06 -3.48 -6.68
CA SER A 57 31.39 -4.33 -5.54
C SER A 57 31.54 -3.52 -4.23
N GLY A 58 31.10 -4.08 -3.10
CA GLY A 58 31.21 -3.45 -1.77
C GLY A 58 30.15 -2.41 -1.38
N GLN A 59 29.41 -1.81 -2.31
CA GLN A 59 28.25 -0.95 -1.99
C GLN A 59 27.09 -1.74 -1.31
N TYR A 60 26.13 -1.06 -0.69
CA TYR A 60 24.99 -1.71 -0.01
C TYR A 60 23.67 -1.10 -0.47
N LEU A 61 22.74 -1.95 -0.90
CA LEU A 61 21.44 -1.55 -1.45
C LEU A 61 20.32 -1.49 -0.41
N GLY A 62 20.62 -1.79 0.86
CA GLY A 62 19.63 -1.76 1.93
C GLY A 62 19.48 -0.37 2.53
N ILE A 63 18.25 -0.03 2.88
CA ILE A 63 17.87 1.16 3.64
C ILE A 63 17.10 0.74 4.88
N ARG A 64 17.18 1.55 5.94
CA ARG A 64 16.47 1.30 7.19
C ARG A 64 15.78 2.56 7.69
N CYS A 65 14.52 2.43 8.08
CA CYS A 65 13.78 3.50 8.74
C CYS A 65 14.27 3.64 10.19
N GLN A 66 14.78 4.81 10.56
CA GLN A 66 15.32 5.09 11.89
C GLN A 66 14.74 6.40 12.43
N SER A 67 14.76 6.53 13.76
CA SER A 67 14.34 7.76 14.43
C SER A 67 15.50 8.75 14.41
N GLU A 68 15.25 9.97 13.93
CA GLU A 68 16.15 11.11 14.01
C GLU A 68 15.53 12.23 14.85
N LYS A 69 16.31 13.27 15.16
CA LYS A 69 15.89 14.37 16.05
C LYS A 69 14.62 15.08 15.57
N GLU A 70 14.43 15.16 14.26
CA GLU A 70 13.32 15.86 13.59
C GLU A 70 12.21 14.90 13.11
N GLY A 71 12.30 13.61 13.44
CA GLY A 71 11.33 12.59 13.05
C GLY A 71 11.99 11.35 12.45
N ALA A 72 11.17 10.42 11.95
CA ALA A 72 11.69 9.21 11.35
C ALA A 72 12.18 9.46 9.91
N SER A 73 13.37 8.95 9.58
CA SER A 73 13.95 9.09 8.24
C SER A 73 14.63 7.81 7.75
N TRP A 74 14.76 7.70 6.43
CA TRP A 74 15.46 6.60 5.80
C TRP A 74 16.97 6.82 5.84
N VAL A 75 17.68 5.87 6.43
CA VAL A 75 19.15 5.86 6.42
C VAL A 75 19.65 5.21 5.14
N TYR A 76 20.29 6.02 4.28
CA TYR A 76 20.89 5.59 3.03
C TYR A 76 22.40 5.36 3.17
N LYS A 77 22.91 4.35 2.46
CA LYS A 77 24.34 4.25 2.14
C LYS A 77 24.57 4.69 0.70
N LYS A 78 25.80 5.12 0.37
CA LYS A 78 26.14 5.52 -1.00
C LYS A 78 26.13 4.28 -1.90
N PHE A 79 25.28 4.30 -2.92
CA PHE A 79 25.28 3.30 -4.00
C PHE A 79 24.75 3.91 -5.29
N GLU A 80 25.08 3.27 -6.40
CA GLU A 80 24.61 3.59 -7.74
C GLU A 80 24.48 2.28 -8.56
N CYS A 81 23.51 2.25 -9.47
CA CYS A 81 23.39 1.20 -10.48
C CYS A 81 23.98 1.75 -11.79
N ILE A 82 25.01 1.07 -12.29
CA ILE A 82 25.82 1.49 -13.44
C ILE A 82 25.59 0.49 -14.56
N ASP A 83 25.61 0.95 -15.81
CA ASP A 83 25.53 0.07 -16.98
C ASP A 83 26.62 -1.00 -16.89
N GLU A 84 26.21 -2.27 -17.04
CA GLU A 84 27.12 -3.41 -16.97
C GLU A 84 28.28 -3.31 -17.96
N LYS A 85 28.06 -2.70 -19.12
CA LYS A 85 29.07 -2.53 -20.16
C LYS A 85 30.24 -1.66 -19.69
N ILE A 86 29.96 -0.65 -18.85
CA ILE A 86 30.98 0.24 -18.27
C ILE A 86 31.82 -0.53 -17.23
N LEU A 87 31.20 -1.43 -16.47
CA LEU A 87 31.92 -2.26 -15.49
C LEU A 87 32.78 -3.34 -16.16
N LEU A 88 32.37 -3.84 -17.32
CA LEU A 88 33.06 -4.87 -18.08
C LEU A 88 34.14 -4.31 -19.02
N SER A 89 34.12 -3.00 -19.32
CA SER A 89 35.20 -2.36 -20.07
C SER A 89 36.40 -2.12 -19.17
N THR A 90 37.44 -2.95 -19.31
CA THR A 90 38.78 -2.79 -18.71
C THR A 90 39.57 -1.64 -19.36
N ALA A 91 38.95 -0.46 -19.51
CA ALA A 91 39.69 0.74 -19.89
C ALA A 91 40.36 1.31 -18.62
N PRO A 92 41.66 1.63 -18.63
CA PRO A 92 42.26 2.44 -17.58
C PRO A 92 41.46 3.74 -17.44
N MET A 93 41.35 4.27 -16.23
CA MET A 93 40.94 5.67 -16.02
C MET A 93 41.99 6.58 -16.69
N THR A 94 41.88 6.78 -17.99
CA THR A 94 42.25 8.05 -18.57
C THR A 94 41.01 8.91 -18.45
N GLU A 95 41.15 10.08 -17.84
CA GLU A 95 40.12 11.11 -17.80
C GLU A 95 39.40 11.20 -19.15
N LEU A 96 38.19 10.65 -19.23
CA LEU A 96 37.24 11.17 -20.20
C LEU A 96 36.63 12.38 -19.53
N ASP A 97 37.31 13.49 -19.74
CA ASP A 97 36.77 14.83 -19.66
C ASP A 97 35.58 14.90 -20.63
N PHE A 98 34.43 14.36 -20.22
CA PHE A 98 33.17 14.68 -20.83
C PHE A 98 32.82 16.08 -20.35
N THR A 99 33.34 17.06 -21.07
CA THR A 99 32.79 18.41 -21.13
C THR A 99 31.41 18.35 -21.81
N ARG A 100 30.46 17.60 -21.23
CA ARG A 100 29.05 17.74 -21.54
C ARG A 100 28.56 18.88 -20.68
N LYS A 101 28.61 20.07 -21.29
CA LYS A 101 27.88 21.29 -20.91
C LYS A 101 26.72 20.95 -19.97
N PRO A 102 26.71 21.44 -18.71
CA PRO A 102 25.54 21.28 -17.88
C PRO A 102 24.40 22.01 -18.59
N GLU A 103 23.41 21.25 -19.08
CA GLU A 103 22.09 21.84 -19.23
C GLU A 103 21.66 22.20 -17.82
N THR A 104 21.92 23.45 -17.45
CA THR A 104 21.25 24.16 -16.38
C THR A 104 19.76 24.16 -16.73
N LYS A 105 19.07 23.08 -16.39
CA LYS A 105 17.66 23.12 -16.01
C LYS A 105 17.64 22.97 -14.51
N THR A 106 17.74 24.12 -13.85
CA THR A 106 17.25 24.34 -12.50
C THR A 106 15.77 23.97 -12.48
N GLN A 107 15.47 22.70 -12.26
CA GLN A 107 14.21 22.26 -11.66
C GLN A 107 14.58 21.34 -10.52
N SER A 108 14.92 21.99 -9.40
CA SER A 108 14.75 21.42 -8.08
C SER A 108 13.36 20.78 -8.06
N PRO A 109 13.20 19.47 -7.81
CA PRO A 109 11.89 18.92 -7.55
C PRO A 109 11.34 19.68 -6.35
N ALA A 110 10.23 20.39 -6.57
CA ALA A 110 9.53 21.12 -5.52
C ALA A 110 9.36 20.22 -4.29
N PRO A 111 9.46 20.76 -3.07
CA PRO A 111 9.17 19.97 -1.87
C PRO A 111 7.81 19.34 -2.07
N GLN A 112 7.74 18.00 -2.06
CA GLN A 112 6.47 17.31 -2.08
C GLN A 112 5.66 17.89 -0.92
N LYS A 113 4.56 18.56 -1.28
CA LYS A 113 3.61 19.18 -0.37
C LYS A 113 3.25 18.11 0.66
N ARG A 114 3.78 18.26 1.87
CA ARG A 114 3.43 17.42 3.01
C ARG A 114 1.94 17.65 3.24
N GLU A 115 1.11 16.71 2.77
CA GLU A 115 -0.26 16.68 3.24
C GLU A 115 -0.21 16.49 4.76
N ASN A 116 -1.04 17.25 5.45
CA ASN A 116 -0.93 17.54 6.88
C ASN A 116 -1.35 16.29 7.69
N PHE A 117 -0.48 15.28 7.72
CA PHE A 117 -0.56 14.19 8.68
C PHE A 117 -0.22 14.78 10.05
N SER A 118 -1.01 14.47 11.07
CA SER A 118 -0.80 14.96 12.43
C SER A 118 0.67 14.79 12.83
N GLU A 119 1.28 15.86 13.34
CA GLU A 119 2.70 15.96 13.73
C GLU A 119 3.20 14.78 14.60
N PHE A 120 2.28 14.07 15.26
CA PHE A 120 2.54 12.86 16.04
C PHE A 120 3.00 11.65 15.22
N HIS A 121 2.42 11.40 14.05
CA HIS A 121 2.75 10.22 13.23
C HIS A 121 4.10 10.35 12.50
N GLN A 122 4.63 11.57 12.35
CA GLN A 122 5.87 11.79 11.60
C GLN A 122 7.14 11.32 12.35
N LYS A 123 7.06 11.14 13.67
CA LYS A 123 8.21 10.69 14.49
C LYS A 123 8.48 9.20 14.44
N ASP A 124 7.45 8.39 14.18
CA ASP A 124 7.52 6.93 14.26
C ASP A 124 7.47 6.22 12.89
N PHE A 125 7.30 6.99 11.81
CA PHE A 125 7.13 6.46 10.47
C PHE A 125 7.94 7.23 9.43
N CYS A 126 8.69 6.49 8.62
CA CYS A 126 9.29 7.04 7.41
C CYS A 126 8.25 7.12 6.31
N GLY A 127 8.30 8.15 5.48
CA GLY A 127 7.52 8.23 4.24
C GLY A 127 8.02 7.27 3.15
N PRO A 128 7.56 7.41 1.89
CA PRO A 128 8.08 6.64 0.77
C PRO A 128 9.59 6.89 0.59
N PRO A 129 10.40 5.83 0.40
CA PRO A 129 11.82 6.01 0.11
C PRO A 129 12.01 6.66 -1.27
N LYS A 130 13.09 7.44 -1.41
CA LYS A 130 13.42 8.10 -2.69
C LYS A 130 13.60 7.10 -3.84
N THR A 131 13.33 7.52 -5.06
CA THR A 131 13.67 6.73 -6.25
C THR A 131 15.17 6.80 -6.51
N ILE A 132 15.73 5.72 -7.07
CA ILE A 132 17.14 5.64 -7.46
C ILE A 132 17.19 5.28 -8.94
N PRO A 133 17.97 5.98 -9.78
CA PRO A 133 18.07 5.67 -11.19
C PRO A 133 18.50 4.21 -11.42
N HIS A 134 17.81 3.55 -12.36
CA HIS A 134 18.07 2.16 -12.75
C HIS A 134 17.98 1.17 -11.59
N ALA A 135 17.13 1.46 -10.60
CA ALA A 135 16.89 0.58 -9.49
C ALA A 135 15.43 0.63 -9.06
N SER A 136 14.91 -0.54 -8.73
CA SER A 136 13.60 -0.72 -8.13
C SER A 136 13.75 -1.34 -6.75
N LEU A 137 12.74 -1.17 -5.90
CA LEU A 137 12.75 -1.80 -4.60
C LEU A 137 12.31 -3.27 -4.75
N SER A 138 13.06 -4.18 -4.15
CA SER A 138 12.82 -5.64 -4.13
C SER A 138 11.36 -5.99 -3.78
N LEU A 139 10.84 -7.05 -4.40
CA LEU A 139 9.44 -7.47 -4.22
C LEU A 139 9.18 -8.17 -2.88
N ASN A 140 10.22 -8.74 -2.25
CA ASN A 140 10.10 -9.48 -1.00
C ASN A 140 10.11 -8.55 0.22
N ARG A 141 8.98 -7.90 0.47
CA ARG A 141 8.82 -6.94 1.57
C ARG A 141 8.00 -7.52 2.70
N GLN A 142 8.50 -7.32 3.91
CA GLN A 142 7.71 -7.51 5.12
C GLN A 142 6.91 -6.23 5.40
N TYR A 143 5.60 -6.38 5.52
CA TYR A 143 4.70 -5.30 5.95
C TYR A 143 4.23 -5.52 7.39
N TYR A 144 3.69 -4.48 8.00
CA TYR A 144 3.27 -4.41 9.39
C TYR A 144 1.83 -3.88 9.53
N VAL A 145 1.18 -4.26 10.62
CA VAL A 145 -0.20 -3.84 10.93
C VAL A 145 -0.30 -2.31 10.92
N GLY A 146 -1.39 -1.80 10.34
CA GLY A 146 -1.65 -0.38 10.16
C GLY A 146 -1.10 0.21 8.85
N GLN A 147 -0.22 -0.48 8.13
CA GLN A 147 0.28 0.03 6.84
C GLN A 147 -0.81 -0.01 5.76
N VAL A 148 -0.89 1.09 5.01
CA VAL A 148 -1.72 1.22 3.80
C VAL A 148 -0.82 1.07 2.58
N LEU A 149 -1.17 0.11 1.73
CA LEU A 149 -0.53 -0.15 0.45
C LEU A 149 -1.40 0.38 -0.67
N HIS A 150 -0.78 1.10 -1.59
CA HIS A 150 -1.38 1.55 -2.84
C HIS A 150 -0.93 0.67 -3.98
N PHE A 151 -1.90 0.24 -4.77
CA PHE A 151 -1.71 -0.54 -5.97
C PHE A 151 -2.03 0.33 -7.18
N LYS A 152 -1.18 0.27 -8.19
CA LYS A 152 -1.41 0.93 -9.47
C LYS A 152 -1.04 0.00 -10.60
N CYS A 153 -1.94 -0.17 -11.58
CA CYS A 153 -1.63 -0.95 -12.76
C CYS A 153 -0.50 -0.33 -13.57
N GLN A 154 0.42 -1.18 -14.01
CA GLN A 154 1.48 -0.82 -14.93
C GLN A 154 0.91 -0.42 -16.29
N SER A 155 1.65 0.42 -17.01
CA SER A 155 1.31 0.84 -18.38
C SER A 155 1.13 -0.38 -19.28
N GLY A 156 0.03 -0.41 -20.05
CA GLY A 156 -0.33 -1.55 -20.91
C GLY A 156 -1.25 -2.58 -20.25
N TYR A 157 -1.39 -2.55 -18.92
CA TYR A 157 -2.29 -3.41 -18.13
C TYR A 157 -3.37 -2.63 -17.37
N ASN A 158 -3.57 -1.36 -17.73
CA ASN A 158 -4.51 -0.43 -17.12
C ASN A 158 -5.75 -0.19 -18.01
N LYS A 159 -6.16 -1.21 -18.77
CA LYS A 159 -7.22 -1.10 -19.77
C LYS A 159 -8.63 -1.09 -19.21
N ARG A 160 -8.83 -1.68 -18.02
CA ARG A 160 -10.12 -1.73 -17.32
C ARG A 160 -10.01 -1.05 -15.97
N SER A 161 -11.03 -0.28 -15.63
CA SER A 161 -11.19 0.31 -14.31
C SER A 161 -11.73 -0.71 -13.31
N PRO A 162 -11.39 -0.61 -12.02
CA PRO A 162 -10.45 0.35 -11.43
C PRO A 162 -8.98 -0.04 -11.67
N THR A 163 -8.16 0.96 -12.05
CA THR A 163 -6.72 0.80 -12.36
C THR A 163 -5.82 1.03 -11.15
N SER A 164 -6.40 1.39 -10.02
CA SER A 164 -5.72 1.61 -8.75
C SER A 164 -6.63 1.24 -7.59
N GLY A 165 -6.05 0.98 -6.44
CA GLY A 165 -6.78 0.61 -5.23
C GLY A 165 -5.83 0.49 -4.05
N THR A 166 -6.38 0.21 -2.87
CA THR A 166 -5.58 0.12 -1.65
C THR A 166 -5.83 -1.18 -0.90
N ARG A 167 -4.82 -1.63 -0.15
CA ARG A 167 -4.99 -2.63 0.91
C ARG A 167 -4.44 -2.08 2.21
N THR A 168 -5.17 -2.29 3.29
CA THR A 168 -4.66 -2.03 4.64
C THR A 168 -4.45 -3.35 5.35
N CYS A 169 -3.35 -3.47 6.10
CA CYS A 169 -3.16 -4.58 7.01
C CYS A 169 -3.80 -4.24 8.35
N LYS A 170 -4.78 -5.03 8.77
CA LYS A 170 -5.55 -4.78 10.01
C LYS A 170 -5.59 -6.02 10.87
N ASN A 171 -5.69 -5.83 12.17
CA ASN A 171 -6.09 -6.86 13.11
C ASN A 171 -7.62 -6.82 13.22
N VAL A 172 -8.28 -7.91 12.88
CA VAL A 172 -9.74 -8.09 12.95
C VAL A 172 -9.99 -9.37 13.73
N ASP A 173 -10.65 -9.28 14.88
CA ASP A 173 -10.95 -10.42 15.76
C ASP A 173 -9.72 -11.29 16.05
N ASP A 174 -8.64 -10.66 16.54
CA ASP A 174 -7.33 -11.28 16.83
C ASP A 174 -6.62 -11.93 15.63
N LYS A 175 -7.09 -11.66 14.40
CA LYS A 175 -6.49 -12.14 13.16
C LYS A 175 -5.97 -11.00 12.31
N ILE A 176 -4.67 -11.04 12.01
CA ILE A 176 -4.03 -10.07 11.11
C ILE A 176 -4.34 -10.45 9.66
N ILE A 177 -5.10 -9.60 8.97
CA ILE A 177 -5.53 -9.81 7.58
C ILE A 177 -5.26 -8.59 6.70
N TRP A 178 -5.12 -8.83 5.40
CA TRP A 178 -5.20 -7.79 4.38
C TRP A 178 -6.66 -7.52 4.04
N THR A 179 -7.04 -6.24 3.95
CA THR A 179 -8.35 -5.88 3.40
C THR A 179 -8.47 -6.36 1.95
N PRO A 180 -9.70 -6.63 1.48
CA PRO A 180 -9.95 -6.91 0.07
C PRO A 180 -9.41 -5.80 -0.84
N LEU A 181 -8.98 -6.16 -2.04
CA LEU A 181 -8.57 -5.22 -3.08
C LEU A 181 -9.45 -5.45 -4.28
N ASP A 182 -10.25 -4.44 -4.60
CA ASP A 182 -11.14 -4.45 -5.74
C ASP A 182 -10.47 -3.77 -6.93
N MET A 183 -9.47 -4.45 -7.52
CA MET A 183 -8.88 -4.08 -8.80
C MET A 183 -8.15 -5.28 -9.42
N ARG A 184 -8.04 -5.29 -10.76
CA ARG A 184 -7.24 -6.24 -11.53
C ARG A 184 -6.60 -5.55 -12.72
N CYS A 185 -5.31 -5.77 -12.91
CA CYS A 185 -4.60 -5.25 -14.06
C CYS A 185 -4.68 -6.26 -15.21
N THR A 186 -5.23 -5.81 -16.33
CA THR A 186 -5.46 -6.63 -17.52
C THR A 186 -5.00 -5.87 -18.75
N ASN A 187 -4.40 -6.59 -19.69
CA ASN A 187 -4.32 -6.11 -21.06
C ASN A 187 -5.63 -6.46 -21.80
N ASP A 188 -5.89 -5.87 -22.96
CA ASP A 188 -7.13 -6.13 -23.72
C ASP A 188 -7.26 -7.61 -24.18
N SER A 189 -6.21 -8.44 -24.07
CA SER A 189 -6.25 -9.86 -24.44
C SER A 189 -6.80 -10.78 -23.35
N ASP A 190 -6.88 -10.32 -22.10
CA ASP A 190 -7.42 -11.08 -20.98
C ASP A 190 -8.97 -11.07 -21.06
N LYS A 191 -9.53 -12.05 -21.78
CA LYS A 191 -10.97 -12.32 -21.79
C LYS A 191 -11.45 -12.50 -20.35
N TRP A 192 -12.38 -11.64 -19.95
CA TRP A 192 -13.13 -11.83 -18.71
C TRP A 192 -13.95 -13.12 -18.85
N PRO A 193 -13.81 -14.13 -17.97
CA PRO A 193 -14.91 -15.08 -17.84
C PRO A 193 -16.11 -14.25 -17.39
N PRO A 194 -17.25 -14.28 -18.11
CA PRO A 194 -18.44 -13.54 -17.71
C PRO A 194 -18.67 -13.77 -16.22
N GLN A 195 -18.95 -12.70 -15.49
CA GLN A 195 -19.63 -12.83 -14.21
C GLN A 195 -21.01 -13.35 -14.59
N THR A 196 -21.13 -14.67 -14.70
CA THR A 196 -22.43 -15.31 -14.78
C THR A 196 -23.07 -15.03 -13.43
N ILE A 197 -23.77 -13.91 -13.35
CA ILE A 197 -24.95 -13.84 -12.50
C ILE A 197 -25.86 -14.88 -13.12
N GLU A 198 -25.75 -16.12 -12.63
CA GLU A 198 -26.73 -17.17 -12.88
C GLU A 198 -28.10 -16.55 -12.57
N PRO A 199 -28.99 -16.37 -13.57
CA PRO A 199 -30.36 -15.95 -13.31
C PRO A 199 -31.07 -17.17 -12.73
N GLY A 200 -30.88 -17.43 -11.42
CA GLY A 200 -31.44 -18.65 -10.84
C GLY A 200 -30.94 -19.07 -9.46
N LYS A 201 -30.78 -18.16 -8.48
CA LYS A 201 -30.92 -18.43 -7.02
C LYS A 201 -30.59 -17.15 -6.22
N MET A 202 -31.56 -16.26 -6.00
CA MET A 202 -32.47 -16.17 -4.86
C MET A 202 -31.99 -15.18 -3.76
N VAL A 203 -32.46 -13.93 -3.84
CA VAL A 203 -32.90 -13.12 -2.68
C VAL A 203 -34.08 -12.27 -3.18
N ALA A 204 -35.28 -12.54 -2.70
CA ALA A 204 -36.43 -11.68 -2.96
C ALA A 204 -36.30 -10.40 -2.14
N LEU A 205 -35.73 -9.35 -2.74
CA LEU A 205 -35.94 -7.97 -2.32
C LEU A 205 -37.02 -7.39 -3.23
N ALA A 206 -38.28 -7.59 -2.82
CA ALA A 206 -39.40 -6.90 -3.44
C ALA A 206 -39.35 -5.43 -3.03
N CYS A 207 -38.80 -4.57 -3.90
CA CYS A 207 -39.14 -3.15 -3.92
C CYS A 207 -40.48 -3.02 -4.65
N SER A 208 -41.57 -2.96 -3.90
CA SER A 208 -42.89 -2.58 -4.42
C SER A 208 -42.98 -1.05 -4.51
N CYS A 209 -42.78 -0.50 -5.70
CA CYS A 209 -43.36 0.80 -6.06
C CYS A 209 -44.85 0.59 -6.33
N GLY A 210 -45.69 0.83 -5.32
CA GLY A 210 -47.14 0.85 -5.47
C GLY A 210 -47.59 2.17 -6.09
N VAL A 211 -48.11 2.10 -7.32
CA VAL A 211 -48.99 3.14 -7.89
C VAL A 211 -50.40 2.84 -7.37
N GLN A 212 -50.93 3.69 -6.49
CA GLN A 212 -52.33 3.62 -6.06
C GLN A 212 -53.23 4.25 -7.15
N THR A 213 -54.03 3.43 -7.82
CA THR A 213 -55.29 3.90 -8.44
C THR A 213 -56.40 3.80 -7.39
N PRO A 214 -57.27 4.82 -7.23
CA PRO A 214 -58.40 4.73 -6.31
C PRO A 214 -59.52 3.89 -6.95
N GLN A 215 -59.93 2.82 -6.25
CA GLN A 215 -61.16 2.10 -6.56
C GLN A 215 -62.36 2.84 -5.96
N LEU A 216 -63.38 3.08 -6.79
CA LEU A 216 -64.73 3.41 -6.36
C LEU A 216 -65.33 2.20 -5.63
N SER A 217 -65.55 2.32 -4.33
CA SER A 217 -66.29 1.36 -3.52
C SER A 217 -67.79 1.66 -3.59
N THR A 218 -68.55 0.70 -4.11
CA THR A 218 -70.00 0.60 -3.92
C THR A 218 -70.27 0.01 -2.54
N SER A 219 -70.83 0.81 -1.62
CA SER A 219 -71.39 0.32 -0.36
C SER A 219 -72.90 0.11 -0.52
N ILE A 220 -73.32 -1.15 -0.56
CA ILE A 220 -74.69 -1.55 -0.23
C ILE A 220 -74.72 -1.77 1.29
N LEU A 221 -75.46 -0.92 2.00
CA LEU A 221 -75.84 -1.14 3.38
C LEU A 221 -77.37 -1.28 3.41
N GLY A 222 -77.83 -2.52 3.57
CA GLY A 222 -79.24 -2.80 3.83
C GLY A 222 -79.54 -2.52 5.30
N ASN A 223 -80.47 -1.60 5.55
CA ASN A 223 -81.22 -1.51 6.79
C ASN A 223 -82.68 -1.79 6.48
N ASN A 224 -83.22 -2.86 7.06
CA ASN A 224 -84.65 -3.04 7.28
C ASN A 224 -84.98 -2.46 8.66
N LEU A 225 -86.02 -1.62 8.76
CA LEU A 225 -87.12 -1.70 9.74
C LEU A 225 -88.02 -0.44 9.70
N LEU A 226 -89.26 -0.67 9.24
CA LEU A 226 -90.58 -0.17 9.70
C LEU A 226 -90.75 1.28 10.19
N GLY A 227 -91.77 1.97 9.64
CA GLY A 227 -92.48 3.02 10.37
C GLY A 227 -93.34 3.98 9.53
N VAL A 228 -94.64 3.64 9.43
CA VAL A 228 -95.82 4.48 9.09
C VAL A 228 -96.08 4.80 7.61
#